data_AF-A0A0M1JAW0-F1
#
_entry.id   AF-A0A0M1JAW0-F1
#
_cell.length_a   1.000
_cell.length_b   1.000
_cell.length_c   1.000
_cell.angle_alpha   90.00
_cell.angle_beta   90.00
_cell.angle_gamma   90.00
#
_symmetry.space_group_name_H-M   'P 1'
#
loop_
_entity.id
_entity.type
_entity.pdbx_description
1 polymer ?
#
loop_
_entity_poly.entity_id
_entity_poly.type
_entity_poly.pdbx_seq_one_letter_code
_entity_poly.pdbx_strand_id
1 'polypeptide(L)'
;MRHLICVIMCKLFSKLKKKLSWRIEDIIQIFTLRWLVEVFFKDWKLYEGCGQMAKQWDEDGLTRSLILSLLLDHTLLLHPKQLARLENNLSTCTVGSLRQFSLGEALLACFQKILTVDEILLNI
;
A
#
# COMPACT_ATOMS: atom_id res chain seq x y z
N MET A 1 14.42 6.86 9.50
CA MET A 1 12.99 6.44 9.40
C MET A 1 12.34 5.99 10.71
N ARG A 2 12.95 5.16 11.60
CA ARG A 2 12.38 4.94 12.97
C ARG A 2 12.15 6.27 13.70
N HIS A 3 13.08 7.22 13.49
CA HIS A 3 12.98 8.58 13.99
C HIS A 3 11.78 9.37 13.42
N LEU A 4 11.35 9.12 12.18
CA LEU A 4 10.23 9.83 11.55
C LEU A 4 8.89 9.32 12.08
N ILE A 5 8.77 7.99 12.27
CA ILE A 5 7.60 7.37 12.93
C ILE A 5 7.49 7.87 14.37
N CYS A 6 8.60 7.91 15.12
CA CYS A 6 8.61 8.52 16.47
C CYS A 6 8.20 9.99 16.44
N VAL A 7 8.72 10.80 15.52
CA VAL A 7 8.39 12.23 15.44
C VAL A 7 6.93 12.46 15.05
N ILE A 8 6.38 11.70 14.11
CA ILE A 8 4.96 11.78 13.72
C ILE A 8 4.08 11.34 14.88
N MET A 9 4.39 10.21 15.52
CA MET A 9 3.65 9.73 16.69
C MET A 9 3.75 10.73 17.85
N CYS A 10 4.93 11.28 18.16
CA CYS A 10 5.11 12.30 19.20
C CYS A 10 4.36 13.59 18.88
N LYS A 11 4.32 14.04 17.61
CA LYS A 11 3.52 15.20 17.20
C LYS A 11 2.01 14.93 17.27
N LEU A 12 1.57 13.73 16.93
CA LEU A 12 0.18 13.30 17.04
C LEU A 12 -0.24 13.25 18.52
N PHE A 13 0.56 12.61 19.37
CA PHE A 13 0.37 12.58 20.83
C PHE A 13 0.42 13.98 21.46
N SER A 14 1.31 14.86 20.98
CA SER A 14 1.42 16.25 21.46
C SER A 14 0.18 17.09 21.09
N LYS A 15 -0.36 16.93 19.87
CA LYS A 15 -1.61 17.58 19.45
C LYS A 15 -2.82 17.09 20.26
N LEU A 16 -2.83 15.82 20.68
CA LEU A 16 -3.93 15.20 21.42
C LEU A 16 -3.89 15.52 22.93
N LYS A 17 -2.73 15.87 23.48
CA LYS A 17 -2.51 16.19 24.90
C LYS A 17 -3.34 17.38 25.43
N LYS A 18 -3.89 18.23 24.55
CA LYS A 18 -4.71 19.39 24.94
C LYS A 18 -6.11 19.03 25.47
N LYS A 19 -6.59 17.80 25.33
CA LYS A 19 -7.84 17.30 25.94
C LYS A 19 -7.51 16.22 26.98
N LEU A 20 -7.38 16.61 28.25
CA LEU A 20 -7.02 15.73 29.38
C LEU A 20 -8.22 14.88 29.87
N SER A 21 -8.82 14.09 28.98
CA SER A 21 -9.74 13.01 29.36
C SER A 21 -9.64 11.90 28.33
N TRP A 22 -8.57 11.11 28.41
CA TRP A 22 -8.37 9.97 27.53
C TRP A 22 -9.43 8.92 27.83
N ARG A 23 -10.37 8.72 26.92
CA ARG A 23 -11.28 7.56 26.99
C ARG A 23 -10.54 6.35 26.45
N ILE A 24 -10.94 5.16 26.88
CA ILE A 24 -10.40 3.89 26.37
C ILE A 24 -10.52 3.82 24.84
N GLU A 25 -11.60 4.37 24.29
CA GLU A 25 -11.83 4.54 22.84
C GLU A 25 -10.69 5.31 22.14
N ASP A 26 -10.23 6.41 22.74
CA ASP A 26 -9.16 7.24 22.17
C ASP A 26 -7.84 6.48 22.15
N ILE A 27 -7.58 5.67 23.18
CA ILE A 27 -6.40 4.81 23.27
C ILE A 27 -6.44 3.76 22.15
N ILE A 28 -7.57 3.05 22.01
CA ILE A 28 -7.74 2.02 20.98
C ILE A 28 -7.54 2.63 19.59
N GLN A 29 -8.17 3.79 19.31
CA GLN A 29 -8.03 4.48 18.02
C GLN A 29 -6.57 4.80 17.69
N ILE A 30 -5.81 5.32 18.66
CA ILE A 30 -4.40 5.68 18.42
C ILE A 30 -3.53 4.46 18.18
N PHE A 31 -3.75 3.37 18.92
CA PHE A 31 -3.02 2.13 18.68
C PHE A 31 -3.33 1.53 17.32
N THR A 32 -4.59 1.59 16.87
CA THR A 32 -4.99 1.17 15.52
C THR A 32 -4.36 2.07 14.45
N LEU A 33 -4.37 3.40 14.63
CA LEU A 33 -3.75 4.34 13.70
C LEU A 33 -2.23 4.15 13.61
N ARG A 34 -1.55 3.89 14.73
CA ARG A 34 -0.12 3.57 14.75
C ARG A 34 0.17 2.37 13.87
N TRP A 35 -0.59 1.29 14.04
CA TRP A 35 -0.41 0.07 13.26
C TRP A 35 -0.65 0.32 11.77
N LEU A 36 -1.70 1.07 11.43
CA LEU A 36 -2.01 1.44 10.05
C LEU A 36 -0.84 2.20 9.39
N VAL A 37 -0.26 3.16 10.10
CA VAL A 37 0.91 3.93 9.62
C VAL A 37 2.14 3.03 9.42
N GLU A 38 2.39 2.09 10.33
CA GLU A 38 3.51 1.14 10.20
C GLU A 38 3.34 0.20 8.99
N VAL A 39 2.12 -0.28 8.76
CA VAL A 39 1.79 -1.12 7.60
C VAL A 39 1.94 -0.33 6.31
N PHE A 40 1.45 0.92 6.26
CA PHE A 40 1.64 1.82 5.12
C PHE A 40 3.12 2.00 4.79
N PHE A 41 3.96 2.34 5.79
CA PHE A 41 5.40 2.49 5.57
C PHE A 41 6.10 1.20 5.12
N LYS A 42 5.56 0.02 5.46
CA LYS A 42 6.11 -1.26 5.02
C LYS A 42 5.75 -1.53 3.55
N ASP A 43 4.49 -1.33 3.18
CA ASP A 43 4.01 -1.51 1.80
C ASP A 43 4.72 -0.53 0.85
N TRP A 44 4.78 0.75 1.26
CA TRP A 44 5.44 1.82 0.53
C TRP A 44 6.91 1.52 0.23
N LYS A 45 7.65 0.98 1.22
CA LYS A 45 9.06 0.60 1.02
C LYS A 45 9.27 -0.59 0.11
N LEU A 46 8.33 -1.54 0.14
CA LEU A 46 8.53 -2.83 -0.51
C LEU A 46 8.06 -2.80 -1.96
N TYR A 47 7.04 -2.00 -2.28
CA TYR A 47 6.35 -2.07 -3.57
C TYR A 47 6.33 -0.77 -4.39
N GLU A 48 6.53 0.39 -3.76
CA GLU A 48 6.39 1.69 -4.43
C GLU A 48 7.73 2.42 -4.66
N GLY A 49 8.85 1.69 -4.58
CA GLY A 49 10.15 2.21 -5.00
C GLY A 49 10.87 3.12 -3.98
N CYS A 50 10.30 3.32 -2.79
CA CYS A 50 10.97 4.01 -1.69
C CYS A 50 11.90 3.04 -0.94
N GLY A 51 13.17 3.40 -0.71
CA GLY A 51 14.15 2.53 -0.02
C GLY A 51 15.41 2.30 -0.85
N GLN A 52 15.85 1.04 -1.01
CA GLN A 52 17.14 0.74 -1.65
C GLN A 52 17.20 1.13 -3.14
N MET A 53 16.05 1.24 -3.82
CA MET A 53 15.97 1.59 -5.24
C MET A 53 15.75 3.09 -5.49
N ALA A 54 15.54 3.89 -4.42
CA ALA A 54 15.43 5.33 -4.56
C ALA A 54 16.80 5.90 -4.91
N LYS A 55 16.91 6.59 -6.05
CA LYS A 55 18.17 7.22 -6.49
C LYS A 55 18.40 8.60 -5.84
N GLN A 56 17.34 9.24 -5.35
CA GLN A 56 17.39 10.58 -4.76
C GLN A 56 17.22 10.47 -3.23
N TRP A 57 18.33 10.60 -2.51
CA TRP A 57 18.40 10.45 -1.04
C TRP A 57 18.35 11.80 -0.30
N ASP A 58 18.36 12.91 -1.03
CA ASP A 58 18.19 14.27 -0.52
C ASP A 58 16.75 14.51 -0.03
N GLU A 59 16.57 15.52 0.83
CA GLU A 59 15.24 15.84 1.38
C GLU A 59 14.21 16.14 0.29
N ASP A 60 14.62 16.85 -0.77
CA ASP A 60 13.73 17.14 -1.91
C ASP A 60 13.42 15.86 -2.70
N GLY A 61 14.40 14.97 -2.87
CA GLY A 61 14.24 13.65 -3.48
C GLY A 61 13.22 12.78 -2.78
N LEU A 62 13.32 12.70 -1.45
CA LEU A 62 12.35 12.00 -0.61
C LEU A 62 10.96 12.62 -0.70
N THR A 63 10.87 13.95 -0.75
CA THR A 63 9.60 14.67 -0.89
C THR A 63 8.94 14.38 -2.22
N ARG A 64 9.70 14.45 -3.33
CA ARG A 64 9.21 14.10 -4.67
C ARG A 64 8.76 12.64 -4.74
N SER A 65 9.54 11.72 -4.18
CA SER A 65 9.18 10.30 -4.15
C SER A 65 7.90 10.05 -3.36
N LEU A 66 7.72 10.70 -2.20
CA LEU A 66 6.49 10.59 -1.41
C LEU A 66 5.28 11.14 -2.18
N ILE A 67 5.42 12.29 -2.84
CA ILE A 67 4.32 12.87 -3.64
C ILE A 67 3.93 11.92 -4.77
N LEU A 68 4.90 11.37 -5.50
CA LEU A 68 4.64 10.44 -6.60
C LEU A 68 3.94 9.16 -6.11
N SER A 69 4.39 8.60 -4.98
CA SER A 69 3.74 7.45 -4.35
C SER A 69 2.30 7.74 -3.94
N LEU A 70 2.03 8.88 -3.29
CA LEU A 70 0.67 9.25 -2.90
C LEU A 70 -0.23 9.51 -4.11
N LEU A 71 0.30 10.09 -5.20
CA LEU A 71 -0.44 10.26 -6.45
C LEU A 71 -0.74 8.90 -7.09
N LEU A 72 0.21 7.97 -7.08
CA LEU A 72 0.02 6.60 -7.56
C LEU A 72 -1.06 5.88 -6.74
N ASP A 73 -1.00 5.95 -5.41
CA ASP A 73 -2.03 5.40 -4.52
C ASP A 73 -3.42 5.95 -4.85
N HIS A 74 -3.52 7.25 -5.11
CA HIS A 74 -4.77 7.88 -5.54
C HIS A 74 -5.29 7.31 -6.85
N THR A 75 -4.42 7.07 -7.84
CA THR A 75 -4.82 6.43 -9.10
C THR A 75 -5.15 4.95 -8.92
N LEU A 76 -4.51 4.26 -7.96
CA LEU A 76 -4.82 2.86 -7.64
C LEU A 76 -6.22 2.70 -7.04
N LEU A 77 -6.75 3.70 -6.34
CA LEU A 77 -8.16 3.70 -5.91
C LEU A 77 -9.15 3.65 -7.10
N LEU A 78 -8.73 4.12 -8.27
CA LEU A 78 -9.53 4.05 -9.51
C LEU A 78 -9.40 2.70 -10.22
N HIS A 79 -8.56 1.79 -9.71
CA HIS A 79 -8.45 0.45 -10.28
C HIS A 79 -9.80 -0.29 -10.16
N PRO A 80 -10.30 -0.96 -11.20
CA PRO A 80 -11.63 -1.57 -11.19
C PRO A 80 -11.89 -2.50 -10.00
N LYS A 81 -10.88 -3.27 -9.58
CA LYS A 81 -11.00 -4.16 -8.40
C LYS A 81 -11.11 -3.39 -7.07
N GLN A 82 -10.51 -2.21 -6.98
CA GLN A 82 -10.64 -1.37 -5.78
C GLN A 82 -12.02 -0.71 -5.75
N LEU A 83 -12.49 -0.21 -6.89
CA LEU A 83 -13.85 0.32 -7.05
C LEU A 83 -14.91 -0.72 -6.69
N ALA A 84 -14.80 -1.95 -7.22
CA ALA A 84 -15.71 -3.04 -6.88
C ALA A 84 -15.71 -3.36 -5.37
N ARG A 85 -14.57 -3.26 -4.69
CA ARG A 85 -14.50 -3.46 -3.24
C ARG A 85 -15.17 -2.34 -2.47
N LEU A 86 -14.95 -1.08 -2.89
CA LEU A 86 -15.60 0.09 -2.31
C LEU A 86 -17.12 0.02 -2.46
N GLU A 87 -17.63 -0.35 -3.64
CA GLU A 87 -19.06 -0.54 -3.90
C GLU A 87 -19.68 -1.62 -2.99
N ASN A 88 -18.89 -2.65 -2.64
CA ASN A 88 -19.32 -3.72 -1.75
C ASN A 88 -19.01 -3.46 -0.26
N ASN A 89 -18.63 -2.24 0.12
CA ASN A 89 -18.22 -1.87 1.49
C ASN A 89 -17.09 -2.75 2.06
N LEU A 90 -16.24 -3.29 1.19
CA LEU A 90 -15.06 -4.07 1.56
C LEU A 90 -13.85 -3.15 1.71
N SER A 91 -12.91 -3.56 2.57
CA SER A 91 -11.63 -2.85 2.69
C SER A 91 -10.88 -2.86 1.36
N THR A 92 -10.24 -1.75 1.02
CA THR A 92 -9.36 -1.64 -0.14
C THR A 92 -8.14 -2.55 0.03
N CYS A 93 -7.59 -3.03 -1.08
CA CYS A 93 -6.34 -3.80 -1.08
C CYS A 93 -5.14 -2.88 -0.89
N THR A 94 -4.05 -3.39 -0.30
CA THR A 94 -2.74 -2.74 -0.38
C THR A 94 -2.15 -2.92 -1.79
N VAL A 95 -1.12 -2.12 -2.13
CA VAL A 95 -0.44 -2.21 -3.43
C VAL A 95 0.18 -3.60 -3.61
N GLY A 96 0.77 -4.14 -2.55
CA GLY A 96 1.30 -5.51 -2.52
C GLY A 96 0.26 -6.58 -2.89
N SER A 97 -0.95 -6.50 -2.33
CA SER A 97 -2.04 -7.44 -2.67
C SER A 97 -2.50 -7.32 -4.12
N LEU A 98 -2.63 -6.10 -4.64
CA LEU A 98 -2.99 -5.88 -6.05
C LEU A 98 -1.93 -6.41 -7.01
N ARG A 99 -0.65 -6.23 -6.67
CA ARG A 99 0.47 -6.76 -7.45
C ARG A 99 0.47 -8.28 -7.47
N GLN A 100 0.26 -8.93 -6.32
CA GLN A 100 0.18 -10.39 -6.23
C GLN A 100 -0.98 -10.94 -7.05
N PHE A 101 -2.14 -10.27 -7.00
CA PHE A 101 -3.28 -10.64 -7.83
C PHE A 101 -2.96 -10.55 -9.32
N SER A 102 -2.39 -9.42 -9.75
CA SER A 102 -2.02 -9.18 -11.15
C SER A 102 -0.99 -10.21 -11.65
N LEU A 103 -0.04 -10.61 -10.79
CA LEU A 103 0.91 -11.67 -11.08
C LEU A 103 0.21 -13.02 -11.26
N GLY A 104 -0.77 -13.34 -10.42
CA GLY A 104 -1.58 -14.55 -10.53
C GLY A 104 -2.36 -14.61 -11.85
N GLU A 105 -2.98 -13.50 -12.27
CA GLU A 105 -3.66 -13.42 -13.57
C GLU A 105 -2.70 -13.62 -14.74
N ALA A 106 -1.53 -12.99 -14.70
CA ALA A 106 -0.52 -13.16 -15.73
C ALA A 106 -0.03 -14.62 -15.83
N LEU A 107 0.20 -15.28 -14.70
CA LEU A 107 0.59 -16.69 -14.66
C LEU A 107 -0.49 -17.60 -15.23
N LEU A 108 -1.75 -17.38 -14.86
CA LEU A 108 -2.87 -18.17 -15.36
C LEU A 108 -3.05 -17.98 -16.88
N ALA A 109 -2.91 -16.75 -17.39
CA ALA A 109 -2.92 -16.46 -18.82
C ALA A 109 -1.74 -17.15 -19.55
N CYS A 110 -0.57 -17.23 -18.93
CA CYS A 110 0.57 -17.99 -19.47
C CYS A 110 0.26 -19.49 -19.56
N PHE A 111 -0.28 -20.10 -18.50
CA PHE A 111 -0.63 -21.52 -18.53
C PHE A 111 -1.71 -21.83 -19.57
N GLN A 112 -2.73 -20.97 -19.68
CA GLN A 112 -3.74 -21.11 -20.73
C GLN A 112 -3.12 -21.11 -22.12
N LYS A 113 -2.19 -20.18 -22.40
CA LYS A 113 -1.48 -20.15 -23.68
C LYS A 113 -0.68 -21.42 -23.94
N ILE A 114 0.04 -21.92 -22.95
CA ILE A 114 0.83 -23.16 -23.08
C ILE A 114 -0.08 -24.35 -23.40
N LEU A 115 -1.16 -24.53 -22.63
CA LEU A 115 -2.11 -25.63 -22.84
C LEU A 115 -2.79 -25.56 -24.22
N THR A 116 -3.14 -24.36 -24.69
CA THR A 116 -3.72 -24.20 -26.03
C THR A 116 -2.72 -24.50 -27.15
N VAL A 117 -1.42 -24.28 -26.94
CA VAL A 117 -0.38 -24.63 -27.91
C VAL A 117 -0.19 -26.15 -27.97
N ASP A 118 -0.25 -26.85 -26.84
CA ASP A 118 -0.17 -28.31 -26.79
C ASP A 118 -1.40 -28.98 -27.45
N GLU A 119 -2.60 -28.46 -27.25
CA GLU A 119 -3.81 -28.95 -27.96
C GLU A 119 -3.73 -28.77 -29.48
N ILE A 120 -3.09 -27.70 -29.95
CA ILE A 120 -2.88 -27.45 -31.38
C ILE A 120 -1.81 -28.40 -31.94
N LEU A 121 -0.74 -28.68 -31.19
CA LEU A 121 0.34 -29.61 -31.61
C LEU A 121 -0.10 -31.08 -31.61
N LEU A 122 -1.09 -31.46 -30.81
CA LEU A 122 -1.65 -32.82 -30.78
C LEU A 122 -2.78 -33.06 -31.79
N ASN A 123 -3.31 -32.00 -32.43
CA ASN A 123 -4.37 -32.06 -33.44
C ASN A 123 -3.87 -31.83 -34.89
N ILE A 124 -2.56 -31.80 -35.11
CA ILE A 124 -1.89 -31.81 -36.44
C ILE A 124 -1.18 -33.14 -36.59
#